data_AF-T1JHR3-F1
#
_entry.id   AF-T1JHR3-F1
#
_cell.length_a   1.000
_cell.length_b   1.000
_cell.length_c   1.000
_cell.angle_alpha   90.00
_cell.angle_beta   90.00
_cell.angle_gamma   90.00
#
_symmetry.space_group_name_H-M   'P 1'
#
loop_
_entity.id
_entity.type
_entity.pdbx_description
1 polymer ?
#
loop_
_entity_poly.entity_id
_entity_poly.type
_entity_poly.pdbx_seq_one_letter_code
_entity_poly.pdbx_strand_id
1 'polypeptide(L)'
;MLCVTAGCSILLATLPLTPYGGGFMYGFWIWGIFILFSGDYSLGPAVVAKNFGLKYAGINYGLVYTYAIIGTPLTTIITQNLELKIGLNGLCGLFAGCSGISFLITLLLF
;
A
#
# COMPACT_ATOMS: atom_id res chain seq x y z
N MET A 1 -5.58 -6.43 8.92
CA MET A 1 -4.43 -6.00 8.10
C MET A 1 -4.03 -7.06 7.10
N LEU A 2 -3.83 -8.33 7.47
CA LEU A 2 -3.51 -9.44 6.53
C LEU A 2 -4.38 -9.50 5.26
N CYS A 3 -5.71 -9.49 5.39
CA CYS A 3 -6.60 -9.56 4.22
C CYS A 3 -6.50 -8.32 3.31
N VAL A 4 -6.24 -7.16 3.91
CA VAL A 4 -6.17 -5.89 3.19
C VAL A 4 -4.85 -5.78 2.42
N THR A 5 -3.73 -6.14 3.05
CA THR A 5 -2.41 -6.16 2.39
C THR A 5 -2.31 -7.24 1.32
N ALA A 6 -2.92 -8.41 1.53
CA ALA A 6 -3.02 -9.45 0.50
C ALA A 6 -3.82 -8.95 -0.72
N GLY A 7 -5.00 -8.36 -0.50
CA GLY A 7 -5.83 -7.84 -1.58
C GLY A 7 -5.14 -6.72 -2.37
N CYS A 8 -4.48 -5.78 -1.69
CA CYS A 8 -3.70 -4.72 -2.35
C CYS A 8 -2.57 -5.31 -3.19
N SER A 9 -1.84 -6.30 -2.67
CA SER A 9 -0.73 -6.94 -3.39
C SER A 9 -1.20 -7.63 -4.67
N ILE A 10 -2.32 -8.36 -4.61
CA ILE A 10 -2.91 -9.05 -5.76
C ILE A 10 -3.40 -8.04 -6.80
N LEU A 11 -4.10 -6.99 -6.37
CA LEU A 11 -4.59 -5.96 -7.29
C LEU A 11 -3.45 -5.18 -7.95
N LEU A 12 -2.39 -4.84 -7.22
CA LEU A 12 -1.20 -4.19 -7.80
C LEU A 12 -0.43 -5.12 -8.74
N ALA A 13 -0.31 -6.40 -8.41
CA ALA A 13 0.36 -7.40 -9.25
C ALA A 13 -0.38 -7.64 -10.58
N THR A 14 -1.71 -7.56 -10.56
CA THR A 14 -2.58 -7.79 -11.72
C THR A 14 -2.93 -6.51 -12.47
N LEU A 15 -2.57 -5.34 -11.94
CA LEU A 15 -2.78 -4.04 -12.60
C LEU A 15 -2.16 -3.94 -14.01
N PRO A 16 -0.98 -4.54 -14.31
CA PRO A 16 -0.44 -4.60 -15.67
C PRO A 16 -1.33 -5.30 -16.70
N LEU A 17 -2.34 -6.08 -16.27
CA LEU A 17 -3.28 -6.76 -17.17
C LEU A 17 -4.46 -5.86 -17.59
N THR A 18 -4.63 -4.70 -16.95
CA THR A 18 -5.71 -3.75 -17.27
C THR A 18 -5.74 -3.22 -18.71
N PRO A 19 -4.62 -3.11 -19.48
CA PRO A 19 -4.68 -2.68 -20.88
C PRO A 19 -5.48 -3.63 -21.79
N TYR A 20 -5.62 -4.91 -21.42
CA TYR A 20 -6.34 -5.90 -22.22
C TYR A 20 -7.87 -5.83 -22.08
N GLY A 21 -8.38 -5.19 -21.01
CA GLY A 21 -9.82 -5.10 -20.74
C GLY A 21 -10.41 -3.69 -20.88
N GLY A 22 -9.65 -2.74 -21.43
CA GLY A 22 -10.10 -1.37 -21.66
C GLY A 22 -10.34 -0.57 -20.37
N GLY A 23 -10.99 0.60 -20.52
CA GLY A 23 -11.14 1.58 -19.43
C GLY A 23 -11.95 1.09 -18.21
N PHE A 24 -12.89 0.17 -18.41
CA PHE A 24 -13.70 -0.39 -17.33
C PHE A 24 -12.87 -1.26 -16.38
N MET A 25 -11.96 -2.07 -16.94
CA MET A 25 -11.05 -2.91 -16.16
C MET A 25 -10.08 -2.07 -15.35
N TYR A 26 -9.57 -0.97 -15.92
CA TYR A 26 -8.75 -0.03 -15.18
C TYR A 26 -9.50 0.61 -14.00
N GLY A 27 -10.73 1.08 -14.22
CA GLY A 27 -11.56 1.68 -13.16
C GLY A 27 -11.82 0.73 -11.99
N PHE A 28 -12.16 -0.52 -12.28
CA PHE A 28 -12.40 -1.54 -11.25
C PHE A 28 -11.16 -1.79 -10.38
N TRP A 29 -9.98 -1.89 -10.98
CA TRP A 29 -8.72 -2.09 -10.26
C TRP A 29 -8.40 -0.92 -9.33
N ILE A 30 -8.52 0.32 -9.83
CA ILE A 30 -8.25 1.52 -9.03
C ILE A 30 -9.23 1.64 -7.86
N TRP A 31 -10.51 1.36 -8.09
CA TRP A 31 -11.52 1.39 -7.02
C TRP A 31 -11.25 0.32 -5.96
N GLY A 32 -10.87 -0.90 -6.38
CA GLY A 32 -10.49 -1.97 -5.46
C GLY A 32 -9.29 -1.58 -4.59
N ILE A 33 -8.25 -0.99 -5.19
CA ILE A 33 -7.07 -0.50 -4.46
C ILE A 33 -7.47 0.59 -3.47
N PHE A 34 -8.33 1.52 -3.85
CA PHE A 34 -8.75 2.64 -3.00
C PHE A 34 -9.55 2.17 -1.76
N ILE A 35 -10.46 1.20 -1.96
CA ILE A 35 -11.24 0.60 -0.87
C ILE A 35 -10.31 -0.10 0.12
N LEU A 36 -9.39 -0.91 -0.36
CA LEU A 36 -8.46 -1.63 0.51
C LEU A 36 -7.50 -0.68 1.23
N PHE A 37 -6.97 0.33 0.53
CA PHE A 37 -6.14 1.37 1.15
C PHE A 37 -6.87 2.08 2.30
N SER A 38 -8.16 2.40 2.15
CA SER A 38 -8.95 3.00 3.22
C SER A 38 -9.11 2.09 4.45
N GLY A 39 -9.21 0.77 4.22
CA GLY A 39 -9.24 -0.23 5.29
C GLY A 39 -7.93 -0.31 6.05
N ASP A 40 -6.80 -0.19 5.36
CA ASP A 40 -5.47 -0.17 5.98
C ASP A 40 -5.27 1.10 6.82
N TYR A 41 -5.62 2.26 6.25
CA TYR A 41 -5.62 3.56 6.93
C TYR A 41 -6.45 3.51 8.23
N SER A 42 -7.65 2.95 8.17
CA SER A 42 -8.58 2.87 9.31
C SER A 42 -8.09 1.95 10.42
N LEU A 43 -7.30 0.92 10.09
CA LEU A 43 -6.73 -0.02 11.06
C LEU A 43 -5.48 0.52 11.75
N GLY A 44 -4.82 1.53 11.16
CA GLY A 44 -3.61 2.15 11.73
C GLY A 44 -3.76 2.60 13.19
N PRO A 45 -4.75 3.45 13.53
CA PRO A 45 -4.98 3.88 14.91
C PRO A 45 -5.28 2.72 15.87
N ALA A 46 -6.00 1.70 15.39
CA ALA A 46 -6.36 0.53 16.21
C ALA A 46 -5.12 -0.31 16.58
N VAL A 47 -4.19 -0.49 15.64
CA VAL A 47 -2.92 -1.20 15.90
C VAL A 47 -2.04 -0.41 16.86
N VAL A 48 -1.95 0.92 16.68
CA VAL A 48 -1.19 1.79 17.60
C VAL A 48 -1.77 1.75 19.00
N ALA A 49 -3.10 1.85 19.14
CA ALA A 49 -3.76 1.77 20.44
C ALA A 49 -3.57 0.41 21.12
N LYS A 50 -3.57 -0.69 20.35
CA LYS A 50 -3.32 -2.04 20.86
C LYS A 50 -1.89 -2.21 21.39
N ASN A 51 -0.89 -1.67 20.68
CA ASN A 51 0.52 -1.89 21.02
C ASN A 51 1.07 -0.88 22.05
N PHE A 52 0.61 0.36 22.03
CA PHE A 52 1.13 1.44 22.88
C PHE A 52 0.14 1.90 23.96
N GLY A 53 -1.07 1.33 23.99
CA GLY A 53 -2.14 1.70 24.91
C GLY A 53 -2.91 2.96 24.48
N LEU A 54 -4.13 3.11 25.00
CA LEU A 54 -5.06 4.19 24.62
C LEU A 54 -4.61 5.58 25.07
N LYS A 55 -3.83 5.69 26.16
CA LYS A 55 -3.47 6.96 26.81
C LYS A 55 -2.68 7.92 25.89
N TYR A 56 -1.87 7.38 24.98
CA TYR A 56 -1.08 8.17 24.03
C TYR A 56 -1.29 7.73 22.56
N ALA A 57 -2.41 7.04 22.28
CA ALA A 57 -2.67 6.47 20.97
C ALA A 57 -2.67 7.53 19.85
N GLY A 58 -3.24 8.71 20.08
CA GLY A 58 -3.26 9.79 19.09
C GLY A 58 -1.87 10.35 18.76
N ILE A 59 -1.03 10.57 19.78
CA ILE A 59 0.34 11.08 19.59
C ILE A 59 1.19 10.03 18.88
N ASN A 60 1.14 8.78 19.33
CA ASN A 60 1.88 7.69 18.71
C ASN A 60 1.43 7.43 17.27
N TYR A 61 0.13 7.55 16.99
CA TYR A 61 -0.40 7.40 15.64
C TYR A 61 0.10 8.54 14.74
N GLY A 62 0.05 9.78 15.21
CA GLY A 62 0.60 10.93 14.48
C GLY A 62 2.10 10.79 14.19
N LEU A 63 2.86 10.28 15.17
CA LEU A 63 4.30 10.04 15.02
C LEU A 63 4.59 8.94 14.00
N VAL A 64 3.82 7.85 14.02
CA VAL A 64 3.89 6.82 12.96
C VAL A 64 3.57 7.48 11.61
N TYR A 65 2.45 8.19 11.46
CA TYR A 65 2.06 8.79 10.19
C TYR A 65 2.99 9.89 9.67
N THR A 66 3.90 10.40 10.49
CA THR A 66 4.91 11.39 10.08
C THR A 66 5.82 10.84 8.99
N TYR A 67 6.00 9.51 8.90
CA TYR A 67 6.74 8.89 7.79
C TYR A 67 6.19 9.30 6.43
N ALA A 68 4.87 9.54 6.31
CA ALA A 68 4.24 9.87 5.04
C ALA A 68 4.72 11.24 4.51
N ILE A 69 5.07 12.18 5.39
CA ILE A 69 5.52 13.53 5.01
C ILE A 69 6.84 13.47 4.23
N ILE A 70 7.76 12.60 4.67
CA ILE A 70 9.08 12.44 4.03
C ILE A 70 9.01 11.36 2.95
N GLY A 71 8.26 10.28 3.21
CA GLY A 71 8.16 9.12 2.34
C GLY A 71 7.47 9.42 1.01
N THR A 72 6.36 10.16 1.01
CA THR A 72 5.61 10.45 -0.23
C THR A 72 6.43 11.21 -1.30
N PRO A 73 7.16 12.30 -0.99
CA PRO A 73 8.00 12.96 -2.00
C PRO A 73 9.16 12.07 -2.44
N LEU A 74 9.80 11.34 -1.52
CA LEU A 74 10.88 10.39 -1.85
C LEU A 74 10.39 9.30 -2.80
N THR A 75 9.26 8.66 -2.49
CA THR A 75 8.65 7.64 -3.36
C THR A 75 8.29 8.22 -4.71
N THR A 76 7.79 9.45 -4.79
CA THR A 76 7.46 10.11 -6.07
C THR A 76 8.71 10.34 -6.92
N ILE A 77 9.78 10.88 -6.34
CA ILE A 77 11.05 11.12 -7.04
C ILE A 77 11.65 9.79 -7.54
N ILE A 78 11.67 8.77 -6.69
CA ILE A 78 12.18 7.45 -7.05
C ILE A 78 11.33 6.84 -8.17
N THR A 79 10.00 6.92 -8.05
CA THR A 79 9.06 6.36 -9.03
C THR A 79 9.20 7.02 -10.38
N GLN A 80 9.32 8.35 -10.44
CA GLN A 80 9.55 9.07 -11.71
C GLN A 80 10.86 8.64 -12.39
N ASN A 81 11.93 8.46 -11.62
CA ASN A 81 13.22 8.02 -12.17
C ASN A 81 13.20 6.54 -12.60
N LEU A 82 12.47 5.70 -11.87
CA LEU A 82 12.30 4.29 -12.20
C LEU A 82 11.39 4.10 -13.40
N GLU A 83 10.31 4.86 -13.52
CA GLU A 83 9.37 4.78 -14.64
C GLU A 83 10.08 4.92 -15.99
N LEU A 84 11.03 5.85 -16.06
CA LEU A 84 11.86 6.07 -17.24
C LEU A 84 12.79 4.90 -17.60
N LYS A 85 13.10 4.01 -16.63
CA LYS A 85 14.05 2.89 -16.82
C LYS A 85 13.39 1.51 -16.95
N ILE A 86 12.34 1.25 -16.16
CA ILE A 86 11.70 -0.08 -16.05
C ILE A 86 10.26 -0.10 -16.57
N GLY A 87 9.71 1.06 -16.93
CA GLY A 87 8.34 1.22 -17.40
C GLY A 87 7.28 0.93 -16.33
N LEU A 88 6.02 1.18 -16.69
CA LEU A 88 4.87 1.03 -15.80
C LEU A 88 4.70 -0.41 -15.28
N ASN A 89 4.96 -1.42 -16.13
CA ASN A 89 4.85 -2.83 -15.77
C ASN A 89 5.90 -3.25 -14.73
N GLY A 90 7.14 -2.75 -14.86
CA GLY A 90 8.20 -3.00 -13.88
C GLY A 90 7.88 -2.35 -12.53
N LEU A 91 7.34 -1.13 -12.55
CA LEU A 91 6.90 -0.43 -11.34
C LEU A 91 5.79 -1.17 -10.61
N CYS A 92 4.76 -1.64 -11.32
CA CYS A 92 3.67 -2.40 -10.71
C CYS A 92 4.18 -3.71 -10.07
N GLY A 93 5.11 -4.41 -10.72
CA GLY A 93 5.75 -5.60 -10.16
C GLY A 93 6.57 -5.30 -8.90
N LEU A 94 7.27 -4.16 -8.87
CA LEU A 94 8.08 -3.74 -7.72
C LEU A 94 7.20 -3.37 -6.52
N PHE A 95 6.12 -2.62 -6.74
CA PHE A 95 5.13 -2.30 -5.70
C PHE A 95 4.39 -3.55 -5.19
N ALA A 96 4.05 -4.47 -6.09
CA ALA A 96 3.47 -5.76 -5.71
C ALA A 96 4.44 -6.60 -4.86
N GLY A 97 5.73 -6.63 -5.23
CA GLY A 97 6.78 -7.31 -4.47
C GLY A 97 6.94 -6.74 -3.06
N CYS A 98 7.07 -5.41 -2.93
CA CYS A 98 7.14 -4.75 -1.62
C CYS A 98 5.89 -5.03 -0.78
N SER A 99 4.69 -5.00 -1.38
CA SER A 99 3.44 -5.29 -0.68
C SER A 99 3.35 -6.76 -0.23
N GLY A 100 3.87 -7.69 -1.05
CA GLY A 100 3.97 -9.11 -0.72
C GLY A 100 4.94 -9.38 0.44
N ILE A 101 6.09 -8.68 0.50
CA ILE A 101 7.01 -8.75 1.64
C ILE A 101 6.32 -8.25 2.92
N SER A 102 5.59 -7.14 2.83
CA SER A 102 4.80 -6.62 3.96
C SER A 102 3.74 -7.61 4.43
N PHE A 103 3.10 -8.33 3.50
CA PHE A 103 2.19 -9.43 3.84
C PHE A 103 2.91 -10.55 4.60
N LEU A 104 4.07 -11.01 4.13
CA LEU A 104 4.87 -12.04 4.80
C LEU A 104 5.31 -11.61 6.20
N ILE A 105 5.76 -10.37 6.37
CA ILE A 105 6.12 -9.81 7.68
C ILE A 105 4.90 -9.79 8.60
N THR A 106 3.74 -9.38 8.09
CA THR A 106 2.50 -9.36 8.87
C THR A 106 2.06 -10.78 9.27
N LEU A 107 2.28 -11.77 8.41
CA LEU A 107 2.00 -13.18 8.69
C LEU A 107 2.92 -13.73 9.79
N LEU A 108 4.21 -13.37 9.79
CA LEU A 108 5.19 -13.83 10.78
C LEU A 108 5.05 -13.17 12.15
N LEU A 109 4.43 -11.99 12.22
CA LEU A 109 4.22 -11.23 13.47
C LEU A 109 2.88 -11.55 14.15
N PHE A 110 2.05 -12.43 13.57
CA PHE A 110 0.75 -12.86 14.09
C PHE A 110 0.84 -14.27 14.68
#